data_AF-A0A151TR71-F1
#
_entry.id   AF-A0A151TR71-F1
#
_cell.length_a   1.000
_cell.length_b   1.000
_cell.length_c   1.000
_cell.angle_alpha   90.00
_cell.angle_beta   90.00
_cell.angle_gamma   90.00
#
_symmetry.space_group_name_H-M   'P 1'
#
loop_
_entity.id
_entity.type
_entity.pdbx_description
1 polymer ?
#
loop_
_entity_poly.entity_id
_entity_poly.type
_entity_poly.pdbx_seq_one_letter_code
_entity_poly.pdbx_strand_id
1 'polypeptide(L)'
;STSRYCVLIGGNCISWKSKKQNVVTRPSAEVEYKAMAITTCELVWLKQLLNELQFCKIEPMNLICDNQAALHIASNPVFHKQTKHIEINCHFI
;
A
#
# COMPACT_ATOMS: atom_id res chain seq x y z
N SER A 1 -10.84 4.73 14.08
CA SER A 1 -9.92 5.28 13.05
C SER A 1 -10.49 5.06 11.65
N THR A 2 -10.05 5.80 10.64
CA THR A 2 -10.42 5.58 9.22
C THR A 2 -9.14 5.35 8.43
N SER A 3 -8.97 4.20 7.78
CA SER A 3 -7.85 4.00 6.85
C SER A 3 -8.25 4.49 5.46
N ARG A 4 -7.33 5.18 4.79
CA ARG A 4 -7.58 5.74 3.45
C ARG A 4 -6.33 5.65 2.59
N TYR A 5 -6.52 5.52 1.28
CA TYR A 5 -5.49 5.77 0.29
C TYR A 5 -6.08 6.56 -0.89
N CYS A 6 -5.21 7.29 -1.60
CA CYS A 6 -5.49 7.82 -2.94
C CYS A 6 -4.24 7.57 -3.80
N VAL A 7 -4.47 7.15 -5.04
CA VAL A 7 -3.46 6.94 -6.08
C VAL A 7 -3.53 8.13 -7.03
N LEU A 8 -2.41 8.83 -7.17
CA LEU A 8 -2.29 10.04 -7.98
C LEU A 8 -1.41 9.77 -9.20
N ILE A 9 -1.86 10.19 -10.38
CA ILE A 9 -1.05 10.18 -11.62
C ILE A 9 -1.09 11.60 -12.22
N GLY A 10 0.08 12.22 -12.39
CA GLY A 10 0.19 13.57 -12.94
C GLY A 10 -0.61 14.62 -12.15
N GLY A 11 -0.80 14.42 -10.83
CA GLY A 11 -1.60 15.29 -9.97
C GLY A 11 -3.11 14.98 -9.93
N ASN A 12 -3.60 14.01 -10.69
CA ASN A 12 -5.02 13.62 -10.72
C ASN A 12 -5.23 12.34 -9.89
N CYS A 13 -6.26 12.29 -9.02
CA CYS A 13 -6.58 11.08 -8.25
C CYS A 13 -7.35 10.11 -9.16
N ILE A 14 -6.77 8.95 -9.43
CA ILE A 14 -7.34 7.92 -10.32
C ILE A 14 -8.00 6.78 -9.55
N SER A 15 -7.66 6.61 -8.28
CA SER A 15 -8.25 5.59 -7.40
C SER A 15 -8.15 6.04 -5.96
N TRP A 16 -9.20 5.84 -5.18
CA TRP A 16 -9.20 6.11 -3.75
C TRP A 16 -10.10 5.13 -3.02
N LYS A 17 -9.77 4.91 -1.75
CA LYS A 17 -10.60 4.12 -0.84
C LYS A 17 -10.53 4.72 0.53
N SER A 18 -11.66 4.72 1.21
CA SER A 18 -11.77 5.11 2.61
C SER A 18 -12.58 4.05 3.32
N LYS A 19 -11.99 3.43 4.34
CA LYS A 19 -12.65 2.43 5.16
C LYS A 19 -12.65 2.90 6.60
N LYS A 20 -13.84 3.19 7.12
CA LYS A 20 -14.04 3.45 8.54
C LYS A 20 -13.81 2.13 9.28
N GLN A 21 -12.90 2.13 10.25
CA GLN A 21 -12.74 0.96 11.12
C GLN A 21 -13.89 0.96 12.12
N ASN A 22 -14.53 -0.21 12.30
CA ASN A 22 -15.62 -0.38 13.27
C ASN A 22 -15.17 -0.20 14.72
N VAL A 23 -13.85 -0.17 14.98
CA VAL A 23 -13.28 0.02 16.32
C VAL A 23 -12.78 1.46 16.46
N VAL A 24 -13.21 2.12 17.54
CA VAL A 24 -12.83 3.48 17.93
C VAL A 24 -11.46 3.44 18.64
N THR A 25 -10.43 2.98 17.94
CA THR A 25 -9.05 3.01 18.43
C THR A 25 -8.11 3.56 17.37
N ARG A 26 -6.95 4.07 17.81
CA ARG A 26 -5.83 4.45 16.94
C ARG A 26 -5.37 3.19 16.18
N PRO A 27 -5.15 3.26 14.86
CA PRO A 27 -4.75 2.08 14.11
C PRO A 27 -3.34 1.70 14.53
N SER A 28 -3.12 0.41 14.81
CA SER A 28 -1.80 -0.09 15.23
C SER A 28 -0.83 -0.08 14.04
N ALA A 29 0.47 -0.09 14.32
CA ALA A 29 1.51 -0.19 13.29
C ALA A 29 1.30 -1.41 12.37
N GLU A 30 0.82 -2.52 12.93
CA GLU A 30 0.50 -3.74 12.18
C GLU A 30 -0.71 -3.56 11.25
N VAL A 31 -1.76 -2.86 11.70
CA VAL A 31 -2.96 -2.60 10.88
C VAL A 31 -2.62 -1.66 9.72
N GLU A 32 -1.84 -0.61 9.98
CA GLU A 32 -1.37 0.29 8.91
C GLU A 32 -0.40 -0.41 7.96
N TYR A 33 0.48 -1.30 8.46
CA TYR A 33 1.32 -2.13 7.62
C TYR A 33 0.51 -3.05 6.70
N LYS A 34 -0.54 -3.71 7.23
CA LYS A 34 -1.48 -4.51 6.42
C LYS A 34 -2.22 -3.65 5.39
N ALA A 35 -2.63 -2.43 5.76
CA ALA A 35 -3.25 -1.50 4.83
C ALA A 35 -2.29 -1.11 3.70
N MET A 36 -1.02 -0.80 4.02
CA MET A 36 0.02 -0.54 3.02
C MET A 36 0.23 -1.72 2.09
N ALA A 37 0.31 -2.95 2.60
CA ALA A 37 0.46 -4.15 1.76
C ALA A 37 -0.71 -4.32 0.77
N ILE A 38 -1.96 -4.10 1.22
CA ILE A 38 -3.14 -4.14 0.34
C ILE A 38 -3.06 -3.05 -0.72
N THR A 39 -2.71 -1.82 -0.33
CA THR A 39 -2.56 -0.70 -1.26
C THR A 39 -1.44 -0.95 -2.28
N THR A 40 -0.33 -1.59 -1.89
CA THR A 40 0.74 -1.98 -2.81
C THR A 40 0.24 -2.98 -3.86
N CYS A 41 -0.56 -3.98 -3.48
CA CYS A 41 -1.16 -4.91 -4.44
C CYS A 41 -2.06 -4.18 -5.46
N GLU A 42 -2.90 -3.25 -4.98
CA GLU A 42 -3.77 -2.46 -5.86
C GLU A 42 -2.94 -1.53 -6.78
N LEU A 43 -1.83 -0.96 -6.28
CA LEU A 43 -0.90 -0.18 -7.09
C LEU A 43 -0.24 -1.02 -8.19
N VAL A 44 0.26 -2.22 -7.87
CA VAL A 44 0.87 -3.12 -8.86
C VAL A 44 -0.13 -3.48 -9.95
N TRP A 45 -1.36 -3.81 -9.58
CA TRP A 45 -2.43 -4.09 -10.54
C TRP A 45 -2.73 -2.86 -11.43
N LEU A 46 -2.84 -1.67 -10.85
CA LEU A 46 -3.01 -0.42 -11.60
C LEU A 46 -1.84 -0.16 -12.56
N LYS A 47 -0.60 -0.41 -12.13
CA LYS A 47 0.59 -0.29 -12.98
C LYS A 47 0.52 -1.21 -14.19
N GLN A 48 0.15 -2.47 -13.98
CA GLN A 48 -0.01 -3.43 -15.06
C GLN A 48 -1.10 -2.99 -16.04
N LEU A 49 -2.26 -2.60 -15.52
CA LEU A 49 -3.37 -2.10 -16.34
C LEU A 49 -2.96 -0.87 -17.18
N LEU A 50 -2.28 0.10 -16.58
CA LEU A 50 -1.81 1.30 -17.29
C LEU A 50 -0.76 0.96 -18.35
N ASN A 51 0.09 -0.04 -18.08
CA ASN A 51 1.08 -0.51 -19.04
C ASN A 51 0.42 -1.20 -20.25
N GLU A 52 -0.61 -2.02 -20.00
CA GLU A 52 -1.42 -2.65 -21.05
C GLU A 52 -2.15 -1.60 -21.91
N LEU A 53 -2.63 -0.52 -21.29
CA LEU A 53 -3.24 0.61 -21.98
C LEU A 53 -2.22 1.52 -22.71
N GLN A 54 -0.92 1.19 -22.67
CA GLN A 54 0.18 1.99 -23.22
C GLN A 54 0.18 3.44 -22.71
N PHE A 55 -0.33 3.64 -21.48
CA PHE A 55 -0.54 4.94 -20.89
C PHE A 55 0.76 5.46 -20.28
N CYS A 56 1.64 6.00 -21.14
CA CYS A 56 2.91 6.65 -20.81
C CYS A 56 3.95 5.76 -20.07
N LYS A 57 5.18 6.29 -19.90
CA LYS A 57 6.18 5.65 -19.03
C LYS A 57 5.74 5.77 -17.58
N ILE A 58 5.49 4.63 -16.93
CA ILE A 58 5.09 4.60 -15.52
C ILE A 58 6.35 4.70 -14.65
N GLU A 59 6.56 5.88 -14.09
CA GLU A 59 7.58 6.14 -13.07
C GLU A 59 7.35 5.30 -11.80
N PRO A 60 8.37 5.13 -10.94
CA PRO A 60 8.20 4.50 -9.64
C PRO A 60 7.05 5.13 -8.85
N MET A 61 6.10 4.31 -8.40
CA MET A 61 4.99 4.78 -7.57
C MET A 61 5.43 4.92 -6.12
N ASN A 62 5.22 6.09 -5.54
CA ASN A 62 5.54 6.36 -4.14
C ASN A 62 4.32 6.08 -3.25
N LEU A 63 4.49 5.20 -2.26
CA LEU A 63 3.49 4.96 -1.21
C LEU A 63 3.85 5.81 0.02
N ILE A 64 2.92 6.64 0.48
CA ILE A 64 3.10 7.51 1.66
C ILE A 64 2.17 7.03 2.77
N CYS A 65 2.71 6.82 3.96
CA CYS A 65 1.97 6.47 5.18
C CYS A 65 2.32 7.46 6.30
N ASP A 66 1.33 7.87 7.08
CA ASP A 66 1.51 8.78 8.23
C ASP A 66 1.99 8.05 9.50
N ASN A 67 1.92 6.71 9.52
CA ASN A 67 2.37 5.89 10.62
C ASN A 67 3.85 5.50 10.48
N GLN A 68 4.74 6.25 11.13
CA GLN A 68 6.18 6.00 11.15
C GLN A 68 6.54 4.58 11.61
N ALA A 69 5.81 4.00 12.58
CA ALA A 69 6.07 2.64 13.04
C ALA A 69 5.76 1.60 11.96
N ALA A 70 4.72 1.84 11.15
CA ALA A 70 4.39 0.99 10.01
C ALA A 70 5.45 1.10 8.89
N LEU A 71 5.95 2.32 8.62
CA LEU A 71 7.08 2.54 7.71
C LEU A 71 8.33 1.79 8.17
N HIS A 72 8.66 1.86 9.46
CA HIS A 72 9.80 1.12 10.03
C HIS A 72 9.66 -0.40 9.89
N ILE A 73 8.45 -0.95 10.03
CA ILE A 73 8.19 -2.38 9.78
C ILE A 73 8.38 -2.70 8.30
N ALA A 74 7.92 -1.84 7.38
CA ALA A 74 8.05 -2.04 5.94
C ALA A 74 9.49 -1.92 5.43
N SER A 75 10.30 -1.04 6.02
CA SER A 75 11.71 -0.84 5.64
C SER A 75 12.66 -1.91 6.20
N ASN A 76 12.20 -2.77 7.11
CA ASN A 76 13.06 -3.72 7.80
C ASN A 76 12.70 -5.18 7.46
N PRO A 77 13.40 -5.82 6.52
CA PRO A 77 13.10 -7.19 6.09
C PRO A 77 13.33 -8.25 7.21
N VAL A 78 13.89 -7.88 8.35
CA VAL A 78 14.17 -8.84 9.44
C VAL A 78 12.90 -9.38 10.11
N PHE A 79 11.73 -8.73 9.95
CA PHE A 79 10.44 -9.23 10.47
C PHE A 79 9.70 -10.24 9.57
N HIS A 80 10.27 -10.59 8.41
CA HIS A 80 9.70 -11.56 7.45
C HIS A 80 9.29 -12.91 8.09
N LYS A 81 9.97 -13.36 9.16
CA LYS A 81 9.71 -14.66 9.79
C LYS A 81 8.39 -14.78 10.57
N GLN A 82 7.76 -13.68 11.00
CA GLN A 82 6.49 -13.70 11.75
C GLN A 82 5.26 -13.27 10.90
N THR A 83 5.48 -12.81 9.67
CA THR A 83 4.44 -12.39 8.70
C THR A 83 4.34 -13.33 7.49
N LYS A 84 4.75 -14.60 7.64
CA LYS A 84 4.70 -15.62 6.58
C LYS A 84 3.31 -15.85 5.97
N HIS A 85 2.21 -15.51 6.67
CA HIS A 85 0.86 -15.62 6.11
C HIS A 85 0.48 -14.45 5.16
N ILE A 86 1.32 -13.40 5.07
CA ILE A 86 1.08 -12.21 4.23
C ILE A 86 2.03 -12.20 3.01
N GLU A 87 3.00 -13.12 2.96
CA GLU A 87 4.12 -13.11 2.03
C GLU A 87 3.82 -13.54 0.57
N ILE A 88 2.59 -13.96 0.24
CA ILE A 88 2.35 -14.61 -1.05
C ILE A 88 2.39 -13.65 -2.26
N ASN A 89 2.29 -12.33 -2.10
CA ASN A 89 2.16 -11.43 -3.26
C ASN A 89 3.18 -10.28 -3.37
N CYS A 90 4.31 -10.32 -2.65
CA CYS A 90 5.34 -9.25 -2.73
C CYS A 90 6.77 -9.79 -2.90
N HIS A 91 6.96 -10.73 -3.82
CA HIS A 91 8.29 -11.08 -4.33
C HIS A 91 8.24 -11.24 -5.85
N PHE A 92 8.30 -10.10 -6.54
CA PHE A 92 8.87 -10.00 -7.87
C PHE A 92 9.77 -8.75 -7.84
N ILE A 93 11.06 -9.00 -7.59
CA ILE A 93 12.15 -8.08 -7.87
C ILE A 93 12.57 -8.31 -9.31
#